data_AF-A0A0U5H8F9-F1
#
_entry.id   AF-A0A0U5H8F9-F1
#
_cell.length_a   1.000
_cell.length_b   1.000
_cell.length_c   1.000
_cell.angle_alpha   90.00
_cell.angle_beta   90.00
_cell.angle_gamma   90.00
#
_symmetry.space_group_name_H-M   'P 1'
#
loop_
_entity.id
_entity.type
_entity.pdbx_description
1 polymer ?
#
loop_
_entity_poly.entity_id
_entity_poly.type
_entity_poly.pdbx_seq_one_letter_code
_entity_poly.pdbx_strand_id
1 'polypeptide(L)' 'MSEISEGIEGVIALVMGGFILLVIGSSLETTVNYNLSMWGALLILLGVVLAIGIVAAIVGSIVGRL' A
#
# COMPACT_ATOMS: atom_id res chain seq x y z
N MET A 1 -20.09 5.85 5.93
CA MET A 1 -19.01 6.01 4.93
C MET A 1 -18.87 4.63 4.29
N SER A 2 -18.76 4.49 2.96
CA SER A 2 -18.79 3.15 2.36
C SER A 2 -17.49 2.40 2.67
N GLU A 3 -17.57 1.11 2.96
CA GLU A 3 -16.42 0.23 3.28
C GLU A 3 -15.31 0.32 2.21
N ILE A 4 -15.68 0.59 0.96
CA ILE A 4 -14.76 0.81 -0.16
C ILE A 4 -13.94 2.09 0.03
N SER A 5 -14.54 3.18 0.52
CA SER A 5 -13.86 4.44 0.78
C SER A 5 -12.77 4.28 1.84
N GLU A 6 -13.09 3.59 2.94
CA GLU A 6 -12.14 3.30 4.02
C GLU A 6 -11.00 2.40 3.52
N GLY A 7 -11.29 1.42 2.67
CA GLY A 7 -10.28 0.59 2.02
C GLY A 7 -9.32 1.40 1.14
N ILE A 8 -9.83 2.36 0.37
CA ILE A 8 -9.01 3.22 -0.49
C ILE A 8 -8.09 4.11 0.36
N GLU A 9 -8.60 4.71 1.43
CA GLU A 9 -7.80 5.51 2.37
C GLU A 9 -6.67 4.68 3.00
N GLY A 10 -6.95 3.44 3.39
CA GLY A 10 -5.95 2.49 3.89
C GLY A 10 -4.85 2.18 2.87
N VAL A 11 -5.21 1.95 1.60
CA VAL A 11 -4.24 1.75 0.50
C VAL A 11 -3.34 2.98 0.35
N ILE A 12 -3.91 4.18 0.32
CA ILE A 12 -3.15 5.42 0.16
C ILE A 12 -2.19 5.61 1.34
N ALA A 13 -2.67 5.42 2.57
CA ALA A 13 -1.85 5.56 3.76
C ALA A 13 -0.64 4.62 3.73
N LEU A 14 -0.84 3.41 3.23
CA LEU A 14 0.18 2.37 3.22
C LEU A 14 1.22 2.57 2.10
N VAL A 15 0.79 3.01 0.91
CA VAL A 15 1.69 3.43 -0.18
C VAL A 15 2.49 4.67 0.21
N MET A 16 1.83 5.68 0.78
CA MET A 16 2.49 6.91 1.21
C MET A 16 3.46 6.67 2.37
N GLY A 17 3.10 5.83 3.33
CA GLY A 17 3.99 5.41 4.41
C GLY A 17 5.23 4.70 3.88
N GLY A 18 5.06 3.78 2.92
CA GLY A 18 6.19 3.11 2.28
C GLY A 18 7.08 4.07 1.48
N PHE A 19 6.49 5.04 0.77
CA PHE A 19 7.23 6.06 0.05
C PHE A 19 8.09 6.93 0.98
N ILE A 20 7.55 7.34 2.14
CA ILE A 20 8.32 8.11 3.13
C ILE A 20 9.52 7.29 3.64
N LEU A 21 9.34 6.00 3.90
CA LEU A 21 10.45 5.13 4.33
C LEU A 21 11.52 4.95 3.25
N LEU A 22 11.15 4.93 1.96
CA LEU A 22 12.11 4.94 0.86
C LEU A 22 12.93 6.23 0.81
N VAL A 23 12.28 7.38 0.97
CA VAL A 23 12.95 8.70 0.96
C VAL A 23 13.91 8.85 2.14
N ILE A 24 13.50 8.41 3.33
CA ILE A 24 14.36 8.43 4.51
C ILE A 24 15.51 7.43 4.35
N GLY A 25 15.20 6.21 3.89
CA GLY A 25 16.17 5.14 3.69
C GLY A 25 17.26 5.49 2.67
N SER A 26 16.93 6.17 1.56
CA SER A 26 17.91 6.61 0.56
C SER A 26 18.87 7.68 1.07
N SER A 27 18.52 8.38 2.17
CA SER A 27 19.38 9.42 2.76
C SER A 27 20.32 8.85 3.84
N LEU A 28 20.10 7.62 4.28
CA LEU A 28 20.77 6.99 5.44
C LEU A 28 21.71 5.84 5.05
N GLU A 29 22.17 5.77 3.79
CA GLU A 29 22.91 4.66 3.16
C GLU A 29 24.13 4.10 3.94
N THR A 30 24.59 4.77 5.00
CA THR A 30 25.84 4.47 5.69
C THR A 30 25.73 3.81 7.07
N THR A 31 24.55 3.56 7.64
CA THR A 31 24.48 3.14 9.06
C THR A 31 23.65 1.88 9.28
N VAL A 32 24.36 0.75 9.25
CA VAL A 32 24.14 -0.51 10.01
C VAL A 32 22.69 -0.80 10.47
N ASN A 33 22.07 -1.79 9.81
CA ASN A 33 20.99 -2.67 10.28
C ASN A 33 19.51 -2.27 10.16
N TYR A 34 19.13 -1.13 9.59
CA TYR A 34 17.73 -0.92 9.19
C TYR A 34 17.64 -0.61 7.71
N ASN A 35 17.35 -1.65 6.91
CA ASN A 35 17.00 -1.47 5.50
C ASN A 35 15.58 -0.88 5.42
N LEU A 36 15.44 0.37 5.87
CA LEU A 36 14.22 1.18 5.81
C LEU A 36 13.65 1.22 4.40
N SER A 37 14.53 1.21 3.39
CA SER A 37 14.14 1.14 2.00
C SER A 37 13.43 -0.18 1.66
N MET A 38 13.91 -1.31 2.17
CA MET A 38 13.24 -2.61 2.00
C MET A 38 11.86 -2.63 2.67
N TRP A 39 11.74 -2.06 3.87
CA TRP A 39 10.43 -1.93 4.55
C TRP A 39 9.48 -1.00 3.78
N GLY A 40 10.00 0.11 3.23
CA GLY A 40 9.22 1.01 2.39
C GLY A 40 8.70 0.34 1.12
N ALA A 41 9.53 -0.46 0.46
CA ALA A 41 9.14 -1.26 -0.69
C ALA A 41 8.07 -2.31 -0.35
N LEU A 42 8.20 -2.99 0.79
CA LEU A 42 7.21 -3.97 1.26
C LEU A 42 5.85 -3.32 1.55
N LEU A 43 5.84 -2.14 2.19
CA LEU A 43 4.61 -1.40 2.42
C LEU A 43 3.95 -1.00 1.10
N ILE A 44 4.70 -0.44 0.14
CA ILE A 44 4.13 -0.11 -1.18
C ILE A 44 3.53 -1.36 -1.84
N LEU A 45 4.25 -2.49 -1.81
CA LEU A 45 3.78 -3.74 -2.41
C LEU A 45 2.49 -4.25 -1.75
N LEU A 46 2.39 -4.19 -0.42
CA LEU A 46 1.18 -4.57 0.30
C LEU A 46 0.00 -3.63 -0.02
N GLY A 47 0.27 -2.34 -0.25
CA GLY A 47 -0.73 -1.37 -0.68
C GLY A 47 -1.27 -1.69 -2.07
N VAL A 48 -0.38 -2.05 -3.01
CA VAL A 48 -0.77 -2.50 -4.35
C VAL A 48 -1.61 -3.78 -4.28
N VAL A 49 -1.22 -4.77 -3.46
CA VAL A 49 -1.99 -6.01 -3.29
C VAL A 49 -3.39 -5.72 -2.75
N LEU A 50 -3.52 -4.85 -1.75
CA LEU A 50 -4.83 -4.43 -1.23
C LEU A 50 -5.66 -3.71 -2.29
N ALA A 51 -5.06 -2.83 -3.08
CA ALA A 51 -5.74 -2.14 -4.18
C ALA A 51 -6.35 -3.14 -5.19
N ILE A 52 -5.58 -4.16 -5.57
CA ILE A 52 -6.05 -5.23 -6.45
C ILE A 52 -7.22 -5.99 -5.81
N GLY A 53 -7.15 -6.28 -4.51
CA GLY A 53 -8.24 -6.92 -3.76
C GLY A 53 -9.53 -6.10 -3.77
N ILE A 54 -9.43 -4.78 -3.56
CA ILE A 54 -10.58 -3.86 -3.62
C ILE A 54 -11.19 -3.87 -5.03
N VAL A 55 -10.36 -3.78 -6.08
CA VAL A 55 -10.83 -3.84 -7.47
C VAL A 55 -11.54 -5.16 -7.75
N ALA A 56 -10.98 -6.29 -7.32
CA ALA A 56 -11.59 -7.60 -7.49
C ALA A 56 -12.95 -7.71 -6.77
N ALA A 57 -13.06 -7.17 -5.55
CA ALA A 57 -14.32 -7.14 -4.80
C ALA A 57 -15.39 -6.30 -5.51
N ILE A 58 -15.01 -5.13 -6.05
CA ILE A 58 -15.91 -4.29 -6.84
C ILE A 58 -16.40 -5.02 -8.08
N VAL A 59 -15.49 -5.60 -8.87
CA VAL A 59 -15.84 -6.34 -10.09
C VAL A 59 -16.74 -7.55 -9.77
N GLY A 60 -16.41 -8.32 -8.73
CA GLY A 60 -17.23 -9.45 -8.27
C GLY A 60 -18.63 -9.01 -7.86
N SER A 61 -18.77 -7.86 -7.19
CA SER A 61 -20.08 -7.32 -6.79
C SER A 61 -20.95 -6.91 -7.99
N ILE A 62 -20.33 -6.47 -9.10
CA ILE A 62 -21.01 -6.09 -10.33
C ILE A 62 -21.45 -7.34 -11.09
N VAL A 63 -20.55 -8.32 -11.25
CA VAL A 63 -20.84 -9.57 -11.97
C VAL A 63 -21.90 -10.39 -11.25
N GLY A 64 -21.85 -10.50 -9.91
CA GLY A 64 -22.85 -11.25 -9.14
C GLY A 64 -24.24 -10.62 -9.09
N ARG A 65 -24.42 -9.41 -9.64
CA ARG A 65 -25.71 -8.71 -9.75
C ARG A 65 -26.36 -8.79 -11.14
N LEU A 66 -25.64 -9.31 -12.14
CA LEU A 66 -26.14 -9.61 -13.48
C LEU A 66 -26.75 -11.03 -13.52
#